data_AF-A0A7X7KMN8-F1
#
_entry.id   AF-A0A7X7KMN8-F1
#
_cell.length_a   1.000
_cell.length_b   1.000
_cell.length_c   1.000
_cell.angle_alpha   90.00
_cell.angle_beta   90.00
_cell.angle_gamma   90.00
#
_symmetry.space_group_name_H-M   'P 1'
#
loop_
_entity.id
_entity.type
_entity.pdbx_description
1 polymer ?
#
loop_
_entity_poly.entity_id
_entity_poly.type
_entity_poly.pdbx_seq_one_letter_code
_entity_poly.pdbx_strand_id
1 'polypeptide(L)'
;MNRICKPLRIWILVVFAVVVAVFQPYPCEGAETSSVAFLRRLLEREDLSKEERVAELQTHIKKLSKAEFQKFLKEVSATEKVFRGEEDRAMSMFFYARWYLDGPGKNDDLLANLALVKDQSLPWEWRWALLDILKPEEQEQLSAEALSTILAGFRETATDQETPDELRYSVMEKTGSLLLTQIELMEVKVPDAKALIANHDEEILQSKQVAQDPRTFEMAKALLREVARFGQDLDALALGAAQSQHFRRRIADLRDEWHARISKGEDKE
;
A
#
# COMPACT_ATOMS: atom_id res chain seq x y z
N MET A 1 -18.31 33.23 -29.49
CA MET A 1 -19.29 32.13 -29.63
C MET A 1 -18.65 31.06 -30.52
N ASN A 2 -18.15 29.93 -29.97
CA ASN A 2 -18.86 28.65 -29.77
C ASN A 2 -19.48 28.12 -31.09
N ARG A 3 -19.24 26.89 -31.59
CA ARG A 3 -19.03 25.59 -30.92
C ARG A 3 -18.27 24.57 -31.79
N ILE A 4 -17.58 23.67 -31.11
CA ILE A 4 -17.08 22.35 -31.56
C ILE A 4 -18.16 21.30 -31.21
N CYS A 5 -18.44 20.29 -32.07
CA CYS A 5 -18.53 18.85 -31.72
C CYS A 5 -19.33 17.96 -32.68
N LYS A 6 -18.74 16.76 -32.89
CA LYS A 6 -19.30 15.42 -33.26
C LYS A 6 -19.47 15.11 -34.76
N PRO A 7 -18.87 13.97 -35.18
CA PRO A 7 -19.59 12.70 -35.12
C PRO A 7 -18.77 11.59 -34.45
N LEU A 8 -19.26 11.09 -33.31
CA LEU A 8 -18.63 10.01 -32.54
C LEU A 8 -19.75 9.17 -31.95
N ARG A 9 -20.34 8.26 -32.73
CA ARG A 9 -21.36 7.33 -32.20
C ARG A 9 -21.67 6.06 -33.00
N ILE A 10 -21.03 5.79 -34.15
CA ILE A 10 -21.36 4.58 -34.94
C ILE A 10 -20.19 3.57 -35.00
N TRP A 11 -18.96 3.98 -34.69
CA TRP A 11 -17.80 3.08 -34.69
C TRP A 11 -17.66 2.18 -33.45
N ILE A 12 -18.40 2.46 -32.36
CA ILE A 12 -18.26 1.71 -31.09
C ILE A 12 -18.98 0.35 -31.12
N LEU A 13 -19.98 0.16 -32.00
CA LEU A 13 -20.78 -1.07 -32.03
C LEU A 13 -20.21 -2.17 -32.94
N VAL A 14 -19.42 -1.83 -33.96
CA VAL A 14 -18.80 -2.84 -34.86
C VAL A 14 -17.48 -3.38 -34.27
N VAL A 15 -16.75 -2.57 -33.49
CA VAL A 15 -15.54 -3.04 -32.77
C VAL A 15 -15.90 -4.02 -31.63
N PHE A 16 -17.09 -3.90 -31.02
CA PHE A 16 -17.52 -4.81 -29.96
C PHE A 16 -17.95 -6.20 -30.47
N ALA A 17 -18.42 -6.32 -31.71
CA ALA A 17 -18.90 -7.59 -32.26
C ALA A 17 -17.78 -8.47 -32.86
N VAL A 18 -16.70 -7.86 -33.37
CA VAL A 18 -15.54 -8.62 -33.88
C VAL A 18 -14.59 -9.05 -32.74
N VAL A 19 -14.59 -8.35 -31.61
CA VAL A 19 -13.84 -8.73 -30.39
C VAL A 19 -14.50 -9.90 -29.65
N VAL A 20 -15.76 -10.25 -29.90
CA VAL A 20 -16.44 -11.37 -29.23
C VAL A 20 -16.44 -12.66 -30.07
N ALA A 21 -16.26 -12.58 -31.39
CA ALA A 21 -16.37 -13.76 -32.28
C ALA A 21 -15.05 -14.45 -32.65
N VAL A 22 -13.88 -13.89 -32.32
CA VAL A 22 -12.56 -14.54 -32.54
C VAL A 22 -11.99 -15.17 -31.26
N PHE A 23 -12.59 -14.90 -30.09
CA PHE A 23 -12.27 -15.56 -28.82
C PHE A 23 -13.09 -16.84 -28.64
N GLN A 24 -12.89 -17.82 -29.53
CA GLN A 24 -13.07 -19.21 -29.10
C GLN A 24 -11.76 -19.69 -28.45
N PRO A 25 -11.84 -20.38 -27.31
CA PRO A 25 -10.65 -20.83 -26.60
C PRO A 25 -9.97 -21.90 -27.46
N TYR A 26 -8.75 -21.63 -27.92
CA TYR A 26 -7.89 -22.74 -28.30
C TYR A 26 -7.67 -23.59 -27.03
N PRO A 27 -8.00 -24.89 -27.06
CA PRO A 27 -7.65 -25.77 -25.97
C PRO A 27 -6.14 -25.94 -26.05
N CYS A 28 -5.41 -25.24 -25.17
CA CYS A 28 -4.03 -25.62 -24.90
C CYS A 28 -4.09 -26.94 -24.13
N GLU A 29 -4.08 -28.05 -24.87
CA GLU A 29 -3.71 -29.35 -24.34
C GLU A 29 -2.31 -29.25 -23.73
N GLY A 30 -2.21 -29.63 -22.45
CA GLY A 30 -0.97 -29.61 -21.67
C GLY A 30 -1.08 -28.69 -20.46
N ALA A 31 -1.62 -29.21 -19.36
CA ALA A 31 -1.53 -28.60 -18.05
C ALA A 31 -0.05 -28.50 -17.63
N GLU A 32 0.58 -27.35 -17.88
CA GLU A 32 1.86 -27.03 -17.26
C GLU A 32 1.65 -26.35 -15.92
N THR A 33 2.19 -26.98 -14.88
CA THR A 33 1.85 -26.79 -13.47
C THR A 33 2.62 -25.66 -12.77
N SER A 34 3.28 -24.76 -13.49
CA SER A 34 3.97 -23.59 -12.90
C SER A 34 3.80 -22.34 -13.75
N SER A 35 3.34 -21.26 -13.11
CA SER A 35 3.22 -19.92 -13.70
C SER A 35 4.55 -19.34 -14.17
N VAL A 36 5.69 -19.86 -13.71
CA VAL A 36 7.03 -19.52 -14.25
C VAL A 36 7.29 -20.14 -15.62
N ALA A 37 6.75 -21.33 -15.91
CA ALA A 37 6.84 -21.90 -17.25
C ALA A 37 6.05 -21.05 -18.27
N PHE A 38 4.87 -20.56 -17.86
CA PHE A 38 4.10 -19.59 -18.65
C PHE A 38 4.91 -18.31 -18.91
N LEU A 39 5.49 -17.69 -17.86
CA LEU A 39 6.27 -16.48 -18.01
C LEU A 39 7.49 -16.69 -18.93
N ARG A 40 8.21 -17.80 -18.78
CA ARG A 40 9.37 -18.12 -19.63
C ARG A 40 8.97 -18.25 -21.10
N ARG A 41 7.94 -19.03 -21.41
CA ARG A 41 7.43 -19.19 -22.78
C ARG A 41 7.00 -17.85 -23.38
N LEU A 42 6.32 -17.02 -22.59
CA LEU A 42 5.88 -15.70 -23.04
C LEU A 42 7.06 -14.77 -23.37
N LEU A 43 8.17 -14.89 -22.64
CA LEU A 43 9.39 -14.13 -22.90
C LEU A 43 10.16 -14.65 -24.12
N GLU A 44 10.10 -15.96 -24.39
CA GLU A 44 10.73 -16.63 -25.55
C GLU A 44 9.95 -16.42 -26.87
N ARG A 45 8.71 -15.93 -26.82
CA ARG A 45 7.89 -15.62 -28.00
C ARG A 45 8.32 -14.33 -28.69
N GLU A 46 9.24 -14.45 -29.64
CA GLU A 46 9.75 -13.33 -30.45
C GLU A 46 8.69 -12.71 -31.38
N ASP A 47 7.60 -13.44 -31.67
CA ASP A 47 6.50 -13.02 -32.55
C ASP A 47 5.58 -11.95 -31.93
N LEU A 48 5.58 -11.83 -30.60
CA LEU A 48 4.75 -10.86 -29.88
C LEU A 48 5.47 -9.53 -29.65
N SER A 49 4.74 -8.43 -29.84
CA SER A 49 5.16 -7.11 -29.35
C SER A 49 5.22 -7.06 -27.82
N LYS A 50 5.89 -6.03 -27.29
CA LYS A 50 6.00 -5.83 -25.83
C LYS A 50 4.63 -5.64 -25.19
N GLU A 51 3.76 -4.88 -25.84
CA GLU A 51 2.40 -4.59 -25.38
C GLU A 51 1.54 -5.85 -25.33
N GLU A 52 1.64 -6.72 -26.33
CA GLU A 52 0.93 -8.01 -26.37
C GLU A 52 1.41 -8.94 -25.25
N ARG A 53 2.72 -9.03 -25.01
CA ARG A 53 3.25 -9.83 -23.89
C ARG A 53 2.75 -9.33 -22.54
N VAL A 54 2.72 -8.01 -22.32
CA VAL A 54 2.19 -7.43 -21.07
C VAL A 54 0.70 -7.75 -20.91
N ALA A 55 -0.09 -7.68 -21.99
CA ALA A 55 -1.51 -7.99 -21.96
C ALA A 55 -1.79 -9.47 -21.67
N GLU A 56 -1.02 -10.39 -22.28
CA GLU A 56 -1.12 -11.83 -21.99
C GLU A 56 -0.75 -12.14 -20.54
N LEU A 57 0.34 -11.54 -20.03
CA LEU A 57 0.78 -11.72 -18.65
C LEU A 57 -0.25 -11.20 -17.64
N GLN A 58 -0.78 -9.99 -17.87
CA GLN A 58 -1.82 -9.42 -17.05
C GLN A 58 -3.06 -10.32 -17.02
N THR A 59 -3.48 -10.82 -18.18
CA THR A 59 -4.65 -11.71 -18.32
C THR A 59 -4.43 -13.02 -17.56
N HIS A 60 -3.22 -13.59 -17.60
CA HIS A 60 -2.89 -14.78 -16.84
C HIS A 60 -2.95 -14.52 -15.33
N ILE A 61 -2.24 -13.48 -14.85
CA ILE A 61 -2.17 -13.12 -13.43
C ILE A 61 -3.56 -12.87 -12.83
N LYS A 62 -4.43 -12.16 -13.54
CA LYS A 62 -5.79 -11.83 -13.07
C LYS A 62 -6.71 -13.06 -12.92
N LYS A 63 -6.37 -14.20 -13.55
CA LYS A 63 -7.14 -15.45 -13.46
C LYS A 63 -6.66 -16.38 -12.34
N LEU A 64 -5.50 -16.11 -11.76
CA LEU A 64 -4.96 -16.92 -10.67
C LEU A 64 -5.82 -16.77 -9.42
N SER A 65 -5.92 -17.83 -8.63
CA SER A 65 -6.33 -17.70 -7.23
C SER A 65 -5.27 -16.95 -6.42
N LYS A 66 -5.65 -16.45 -5.24
CA LYS A 66 -4.72 -15.77 -4.33
C LYS A 66 -3.49 -16.62 -3.98
N ALA A 67 -3.70 -17.91 -3.70
CA ALA A 67 -2.61 -18.84 -3.38
C ALA A 67 -1.68 -19.08 -4.58
N GLU A 68 -2.25 -19.24 -5.78
CA GLU A 68 -1.46 -19.41 -7.01
C GLU A 68 -0.68 -18.14 -7.35
N PHE A 69 -1.25 -16.97 -7.14
CA PHE A 69 -0.56 -15.69 -7.32
C PHE A 69 0.61 -15.52 -6.35
N GLN A 70 0.41 -15.81 -5.07
CA GLN A 70 1.49 -15.75 -4.08
C GLN A 70 2.61 -16.76 -4.40
N LYS A 71 2.25 -17.96 -4.86
CA LYS A 71 3.22 -18.94 -5.34
C LYS A 71 3.99 -18.39 -6.55
N PHE A 72 3.30 -17.83 -7.54
CA PHE A 72 3.91 -17.20 -8.71
C PHE A 72 4.92 -16.12 -8.32
N LEU A 73 4.57 -15.22 -7.39
CA LEU A 73 5.49 -14.18 -6.91
C LEU A 73 6.80 -14.75 -6.39
N LYS A 74 6.73 -15.79 -5.54
CA LYS A 74 7.89 -16.47 -4.95
C LYS A 74 8.78 -17.10 -6.02
N GLU A 75 8.16 -17.77 -7.00
CA GLU A 75 8.89 -18.42 -8.09
C GLU A 75 9.55 -17.40 -9.03
N VAL A 76 8.87 -16.29 -9.32
CA VAL A 76 9.42 -15.21 -10.16
C VAL A 76 10.55 -14.46 -9.46
N SER A 77 10.39 -14.12 -8.18
CA SER A 77 11.45 -13.43 -7.42
C SER A 77 12.72 -14.27 -7.28
N ALA A 78 12.59 -15.60 -7.24
CA ALA A 78 13.72 -16.52 -7.18
C ALA A 78 14.46 -16.65 -8.54
N THR A 79 13.87 -16.17 -9.63
CA THR A 79 14.42 -16.32 -10.98
C THR A 79 15.08 -15.01 -11.45
N GLU A 80 16.33 -14.77 -11.05
CA GLU A 80 17.08 -13.55 -11.42
C GLU A 80 17.16 -13.29 -12.93
N LYS A 81 17.16 -14.36 -13.74
CA LYS A 81 17.25 -14.28 -15.22
C LYS A 81 16.08 -13.57 -15.90
N VAL A 82 14.97 -13.37 -15.20
CA VAL A 82 13.78 -12.69 -15.73
C VAL A 82 13.96 -11.17 -15.74
N PHE A 83 14.78 -10.62 -14.84
CA PHE A 83 14.94 -9.19 -14.66
C PHE A 83 16.28 -8.72 -15.22
N ARG A 84 16.28 -7.59 -15.92
CA ARG A 84 17.52 -6.99 -16.46
C ARG A 84 18.29 -6.14 -15.44
N GLY A 85 17.81 -6.10 -14.20
CA GLY A 85 18.38 -5.33 -13.09
C GLY A 85 17.32 -5.04 -12.01
N GLU A 86 17.73 -4.37 -10.93
CA GLU A 86 16.84 -4.02 -9.81
C GLU A 86 15.71 -3.07 -10.21
N GLU A 87 15.96 -2.13 -11.13
CA GLU A 87 14.95 -1.18 -11.61
C GLU A 87 13.80 -1.89 -12.36
N ASP A 88 14.14 -2.81 -13.26
CA ASP A 88 13.19 -3.63 -14.03
C ASP A 88 12.37 -4.54 -13.10
N ARG A 89 13.01 -5.06 -12.04
CA ARG A 89 12.37 -5.84 -10.99
C ARG A 89 11.38 -4.99 -10.17
N ALA A 90 11.78 -3.82 -9.70
CA ALA A 90 10.93 -2.92 -8.93
C ALA A 90 9.70 -2.47 -9.75
N MET A 91 9.90 -2.06 -11.01
CA MET A 91 8.82 -1.68 -11.92
C MET A 91 7.86 -2.85 -12.17
N SER A 92 8.39 -4.06 -12.36
CA SER A 92 7.57 -5.27 -12.57
C SER A 92 6.73 -5.62 -11.34
N MET A 93 7.31 -5.54 -10.14
CA MET A 93 6.59 -5.82 -8.89
C MET A 93 5.47 -4.81 -8.63
N PHE A 94 5.65 -3.56 -9.05
CA PHE A 94 4.57 -2.57 -9.05
C PHE A 94 3.39 -2.96 -9.94
N PHE A 95 3.66 -3.41 -11.18
CA PHE A 95 2.59 -3.90 -12.05
C PHE A 95 1.91 -5.15 -11.48
N TYR A 96 2.66 -6.07 -10.88
CA TYR A 96 2.09 -7.27 -10.26
C TYR A 96 1.20 -6.95 -9.06
N ALA A 97 1.61 -6.01 -8.19
CA ALA A 97 0.78 -5.53 -7.08
C ALA A 97 -0.52 -4.87 -7.60
N ARG A 98 -0.44 -4.08 -8.67
CA ARG A 98 -1.64 -3.51 -9.28
C ARG A 98 -2.58 -4.55 -9.87
N TRP A 99 -2.04 -5.54 -10.59
CA TRP A 99 -2.84 -6.61 -11.19
C TRP A 99 -3.43 -7.56 -10.15
N TYR A 100 -2.76 -7.72 -9.01
CA TYR A 100 -3.31 -8.42 -7.86
C TYR A 100 -4.61 -7.78 -7.38
N LEU A 101 -4.61 -6.46 -7.15
CA LEU A 101 -5.80 -5.70 -6.72
C LEU A 101 -6.93 -5.69 -7.76
N ASP A 102 -6.61 -5.87 -9.04
CA ASP A 102 -7.61 -6.00 -10.11
C ASP A 102 -8.13 -7.44 -10.31
N GLY A 103 -7.53 -8.43 -9.65
CA GLY A 103 -7.77 -9.86 -9.89
C GLY A 103 -7.83 -10.66 -8.58
N PRO A 104 -6.80 -11.46 -8.24
CA PRO A 104 -6.83 -12.34 -7.07
C PRO A 104 -7.16 -11.66 -5.74
N GLY A 105 -6.76 -10.39 -5.56
CA GLY A 105 -7.00 -9.57 -4.37
C GLY A 105 -8.16 -8.58 -4.50
N LYS A 106 -8.94 -8.63 -5.59
CA LYS A 106 -9.98 -7.61 -5.89
C LYS A 106 -11.04 -7.47 -4.80
N ASN A 107 -11.36 -8.56 -4.11
CA ASN A 107 -12.38 -8.57 -3.06
C ASN A 107 -11.77 -8.52 -1.65
N ASP A 108 -10.43 -8.44 -1.53
CA ASP A 108 -9.78 -8.30 -0.25
C ASP A 108 -9.99 -6.87 0.27
N ASP A 109 -10.37 -6.75 1.55
CA ASP A 109 -10.39 -5.45 2.20
C ASP A 109 -8.97 -4.93 2.50
N LEU A 110 -8.89 -3.70 3.01
CA LEU A 110 -7.61 -3.08 3.32
C LEU A 110 -6.80 -3.92 4.32
N LEU A 111 -7.43 -4.48 5.35
CA LEU A 111 -6.73 -5.24 6.39
C LEU A 111 -6.19 -6.57 5.85
N ALA A 112 -6.96 -7.27 5.03
CA ALA A 112 -6.54 -8.50 4.36
C ALA A 112 -5.36 -8.27 3.41
N ASN A 113 -5.34 -7.12 2.73
CA ASN A 113 -4.22 -6.73 1.86
C ASN A 113 -2.99 -6.31 2.67
N LEU A 114 -3.15 -5.53 3.74
CA LEU A 114 -2.04 -5.11 4.61
C LEU A 114 -1.42 -6.27 5.39
N ALA A 115 -2.18 -7.33 5.67
CA ALA A 115 -1.63 -8.57 6.23
C ALA A 115 -0.58 -9.23 5.32
N LEU A 116 -0.59 -8.95 4.01
CA LEU A 116 0.42 -9.46 3.07
C LEU A 116 1.72 -8.66 3.11
N VAL A 117 1.68 -7.41 3.58
CA VAL A 117 2.88 -6.56 3.73
C VAL A 117 3.82 -7.11 4.81
N LYS A 118 3.27 -7.79 5.82
CA LYS A 118 4.05 -8.46 6.87
C LYS A 118 4.44 -9.92 6.56
N ASP A 119 3.93 -10.51 5.48
CA ASP A 119 4.25 -11.90 5.13
C ASP A 119 5.67 -12.01 4.56
N GLN A 120 6.63 -12.32 5.43
CA GLN A 120 8.04 -12.48 5.09
C GLN A 120 8.31 -13.50 3.97
N SER A 121 7.37 -14.43 3.73
CA SER A 121 7.52 -15.40 2.65
C SER A 121 7.33 -14.79 1.26
N LEU A 122 6.81 -13.56 1.17
CA LEU A 122 6.59 -12.85 -0.08
C LEU A 122 7.74 -11.88 -0.41
N PRO A 123 8.02 -11.64 -1.70
CA PRO A 123 9.09 -10.74 -2.12
C PRO A 123 8.89 -9.33 -1.55
N TRP A 124 9.91 -8.79 -0.90
CA TRP A 124 9.80 -7.50 -0.21
C TRP A 124 9.48 -6.36 -1.19
N GLU A 125 9.98 -6.40 -2.44
CA GLU A 125 9.70 -5.38 -3.44
C GLU A 125 8.21 -5.32 -3.80
N TRP A 126 7.57 -6.49 -3.84
CA TRP A 126 6.13 -6.58 -4.05
C TRP A 126 5.34 -6.12 -2.84
N ARG A 127 5.78 -6.47 -1.62
CA ARG A 127 5.18 -5.98 -0.37
C ARG A 127 5.25 -4.46 -0.28
N TRP A 128 6.39 -3.88 -0.64
CA TRP A 128 6.59 -2.43 -0.74
C TRP A 128 5.67 -1.80 -1.79
N ALA A 129 5.63 -2.36 -3.01
CA ALA A 129 4.74 -1.85 -4.05
C ALA A 129 3.26 -1.94 -3.68
N LEU A 130 2.84 -3.02 -3.02
CA LEU A 130 1.48 -3.18 -2.51
C LEU A 130 1.15 -2.08 -1.51
N LEU A 131 2.04 -1.83 -0.54
CA LEU A 131 1.88 -0.76 0.45
C LEU A 131 1.70 0.61 -0.22
N ASP A 132 2.53 0.92 -1.22
CA ASP A 132 2.48 2.21 -1.91
C ASP A 132 1.19 2.42 -2.73
N ILE A 133 0.65 1.35 -3.33
CA ILE A 133 -0.61 1.41 -4.09
C ILE A 133 -1.83 1.49 -3.16
N LEU A 134 -1.79 0.79 -2.02
CA LEU A 134 -2.91 0.77 -1.07
C LEU A 134 -3.14 2.13 -0.39
N LYS A 135 -2.07 2.91 -0.21
CA LYS A 135 -2.11 4.23 0.42
C LYS A 135 -2.95 4.26 1.70
N PRO A 136 -2.57 3.48 2.72
CA PRO A 136 -3.28 3.41 4.00
C PRO A 136 -3.45 4.79 4.66
N GLU A 137 -2.53 5.72 4.41
CA GLU A 137 -2.54 7.10 4.90
C GLU A 137 -3.61 7.99 4.25
N GLU A 138 -4.08 7.65 3.03
CA GLU A 138 -5.12 8.42 2.32
C GLU A 138 -6.54 7.91 2.65
N GLN A 139 -6.67 6.93 3.55
CA GLN A 139 -7.96 6.35 3.91
C GLN A 139 -8.80 7.35 4.72
N GLU A 140 -10.13 7.23 4.57
CA GLU A 140 -11.08 7.95 5.42
C GLU A 140 -10.86 7.59 6.91
N GLN A 141 -11.62 8.25 7.80
CA GLN A 141 -11.46 8.02 9.23
C GLN A 141 -11.70 6.53 9.55
N LEU A 142 -10.64 5.86 9.99
CA LEU A 142 -10.66 4.44 10.32
C LEU A 142 -11.45 4.20 11.62
N SER A 143 -11.71 2.94 11.95
CA SER A 143 -12.08 2.59 13.32
C SER A 143 -10.84 2.51 14.20
N ALA A 144 -11.00 2.67 15.52
CA ALA A 144 -9.88 2.57 16.47
C ALA A 144 -9.17 1.20 16.37
N GLU A 145 -9.96 0.13 16.15
CA GLU A 145 -9.46 -1.23 15.96
C GLU A 145 -8.67 -1.37 14.65
N ALA A 146 -9.20 -0.87 13.53
CA ALA A 146 -8.52 -0.94 12.25
C ALA A 146 -7.21 -0.15 12.28
N LEU A 147 -7.22 1.07 12.85
CA LEU A 147 -6.03 1.88 13.04
C LEU A 147 -4.96 1.13 13.84
N SER A 148 -5.33 0.61 15.01
CA SER A 148 -4.40 -0.13 15.88
C SER A 148 -3.84 -1.38 15.19
N THR A 149 -4.67 -2.08 14.41
CA THR A 149 -4.26 -3.28 13.67
C THR A 149 -3.25 -2.97 12.57
N ILE A 150 -3.49 -1.90 11.80
CA ILE A 150 -2.59 -1.45 10.73
C ILE A 150 -1.24 -1.04 11.31
N LEU A 151 -1.27 -0.18 12.34
CA LEU A 151 -0.05 0.35 12.97
C LEU A 151 0.76 -0.75 13.65
N ALA A 152 0.11 -1.74 14.28
CA ALA A 152 0.79 -2.90 14.83
C ALA A 152 1.52 -3.71 13.74
N GLY A 153 0.88 -3.92 12.58
CA GLY A 153 1.51 -4.60 11.44
C GLY A 153 2.68 -3.82 10.83
N PHE A 154 2.58 -2.49 10.76
CA PHE A 154 3.68 -1.64 10.31
C PHE A 154 4.85 -1.64 11.28
N ARG A 155 4.59 -1.57 12.59
CA ARG A 155 5.63 -1.69 13.61
C ARG A 155 6.33 -3.05 13.54
N GLU A 156 5.57 -4.14 13.44
CA GLU A 156 6.12 -5.49 13.28
C GLU A 156 7.06 -5.55 12.05
N THR A 157 6.63 -4.99 10.92
CA THR A 157 7.44 -4.93 9.70
C THR A 157 8.66 -4.01 9.83
N ALA A 158 8.55 -2.89 10.55
CA ALA A 158 9.63 -1.91 10.72
C ALA A 158 10.74 -2.38 11.66
N THR A 159 10.36 -3.13 12.70
CA THR A 159 11.26 -3.60 13.76
C THR A 159 11.90 -4.94 13.46
N ASP A 160 11.37 -5.70 12.51
CA ASP A 160 11.97 -6.92 12.01
C ASP A 160 13.31 -6.65 11.31
N GLN A 161 14.37 -7.28 11.81
CA GLN A 161 15.73 -7.14 11.29
C GLN A 161 15.95 -7.89 9.97
N GLU A 162 15.08 -8.85 9.64
CA GLU A 162 15.11 -9.57 8.36
C GLU A 162 14.41 -8.78 7.25
N THR A 163 13.60 -7.77 7.59
CA THR A 163 12.96 -6.92 6.60
C THR A 163 13.98 -5.94 5.99
N PRO A 164 14.04 -5.81 4.66
CA PRO A 164 14.92 -4.85 4.01
C PRO A 164 14.65 -3.41 4.44
N ASP A 165 15.73 -2.64 4.53
CA ASP A 165 15.75 -1.28 5.02
C ASP A 165 14.73 -0.39 4.28
N GLU A 166 14.62 -0.51 2.96
CA GLU A 166 13.66 0.22 2.12
C GLU A 166 12.21 0.01 2.57
N LEU A 167 11.83 -1.25 2.82
CA LEU A 167 10.48 -1.58 3.27
C LEU A 167 10.26 -1.09 4.71
N ARG A 168 11.25 -1.25 5.60
CA ARG A 168 11.21 -0.72 6.97
C ARG A 168 11.00 0.80 6.98
N TYR A 169 11.71 1.55 6.14
CA TYR A 169 11.54 2.99 6.02
C TYR A 169 10.16 3.36 5.47
N SER A 170 9.70 2.65 4.44
CA SER A 170 8.41 2.93 3.82
C SER A 170 7.26 2.71 4.79
N VAL A 171 7.24 1.61 5.57
CA VAL A 171 6.20 1.39 6.58
C VAL A 171 6.24 2.47 7.67
N MET A 172 7.42 2.95 8.07
CA MET A 172 7.54 4.04 9.06
C MET A 172 7.05 5.38 8.51
N GLU A 173 7.37 5.73 7.26
CA GLU A 173 6.83 6.92 6.58
C GLU A 173 5.29 6.84 6.54
N LYS A 174 4.73 5.71 6.08
CA LYS A 174 3.27 5.51 6.04
C LYS A 174 2.63 5.53 7.43
N THR A 175 3.31 5.04 8.46
CA THR A 175 2.85 5.08 9.86
C THR A 175 2.68 6.52 10.33
N GLY A 176 3.71 7.35 10.15
CA GLY A 176 3.65 8.77 10.50
C GLY A 176 2.58 9.52 9.72
N SER A 177 2.50 9.33 8.40
CA SER A 177 1.45 9.96 7.59
C SER A 177 0.04 9.52 8.01
N LEU A 178 -0.18 8.23 8.24
CA LEU A 178 -1.46 7.70 8.69
C LEU A 178 -1.89 8.33 10.01
N LEU A 179 -1.01 8.37 11.00
CA LEU A 179 -1.32 8.98 12.29
C LEU A 179 -1.65 10.48 12.15
N LEU A 180 -0.90 11.25 11.34
CA LEU A 180 -1.21 12.67 11.08
C LEU A 180 -2.61 12.82 10.47
N THR A 181 -2.90 12.09 9.39
CA THR A 181 -4.18 12.19 8.70
C THR A 181 -5.34 11.81 9.60
N GLN A 182 -5.21 10.76 10.42
CA GLN A 182 -6.28 10.35 11.33
C GLN A 182 -6.50 11.37 12.47
N ILE A 183 -5.46 12.05 12.93
CA ILE A 183 -5.58 13.18 13.86
C ILE A 183 -6.30 14.36 13.20
N GLU A 184 -5.89 14.76 11.99
CA GLU A 184 -6.52 15.86 11.25
C GLU A 184 -8.01 15.57 10.98
N LEU A 185 -8.37 14.33 10.65
CA LEU A 185 -9.76 13.90 10.51
C LEU A 185 -10.52 13.90 11.85
N MET A 186 -9.84 13.60 12.96
CA MET A 186 -10.43 13.65 14.30
C MET A 186 -10.73 15.09 14.75
N GLU A 187 -9.87 16.06 14.41
CA GLU A 187 -10.06 17.48 14.78
C GLU A 187 -11.40 18.05 14.26
N VAL A 188 -11.95 17.49 13.19
CA VAL A 188 -13.28 17.86 12.68
C VAL A 188 -14.38 17.56 13.70
N LYS A 189 -14.24 16.51 14.50
CA LYS A 189 -15.22 16.05 15.50
C LYS A 189 -14.90 16.56 16.91
N VAL A 190 -13.62 16.64 17.24
CA VAL A 190 -13.12 17.14 18.52
C VAL A 190 -12.19 18.29 18.21
N PRO A 191 -12.70 19.54 18.22
CA PRO A 191 -11.86 20.71 18.20
C PRO A 191 -10.81 20.57 19.31
N ASP A 192 -9.53 20.79 18.98
CA ASP A 192 -8.36 20.64 19.87
C ASP A 192 -7.81 19.22 20.07
N ALA A 193 -8.31 18.19 19.35
CA ALA A 193 -7.80 16.81 19.44
C ALA A 193 -6.27 16.71 19.28
N LYS A 194 -5.69 17.52 18.40
CA LYS A 194 -4.26 17.56 18.17
C LYS A 194 -3.47 18.05 19.37
N ALA A 195 -3.94 19.09 20.06
CA ALA A 195 -3.30 19.62 21.26
C ALA A 195 -3.40 18.62 22.43
N LEU A 196 -4.55 17.96 22.57
CA LEU A 196 -4.74 16.90 23.56
C LEU A 196 -3.82 15.71 23.31
N ILE A 197 -3.68 15.31 22.04
CA ILE A 197 -2.79 14.22 21.63
C ILE A 197 -1.31 14.61 21.81
N ALA A 198 -0.94 15.85 21.48
CA ALA A 198 0.40 16.41 21.69
C ALA A 198 0.87 16.29 23.14
N ASN A 199 -0.02 16.72 24.05
CA ASN A 199 0.30 16.86 25.47
C ASN A 199 0.17 15.54 26.25
N HIS A 200 -0.13 14.44 25.55
CA HIS A 200 -0.34 13.12 26.16
C HIS A 200 -1.37 13.15 27.30
N ASP A 201 -2.36 14.04 27.22
CA ASP A 201 -3.26 14.32 28.32
C ASP A 201 -4.46 13.37 28.32
N GLU A 202 -4.26 12.16 28.85
CA GLU A 202 -5.32 11.17 29.02
C GLU A 202 -6.43 11.64 29.99
N GLU A 203 -6.15 12.57 30.91
CA GLU A 203 -7.11 13.09 31.89
C GLU A 203 -8.12 14.05 31.25
N ILE A 204 -7.71 14.86 30.25
CA ILE A 204 -8.63 15.76 29.54
C ILE A 204 -9.58 15.00 28.60
N LEU A 205 -9.15 13.88 28.01
CA LEU A 205 -10.07 13.01 27.24
C LEU A 205 -11.25 12.51 28.08
N GLN A 206 -11.02 12.29 29.38
CA GLN A 206 -12.07 11.88 30.32
C GLN A 206 -12.93 13.06 30.79
N SER A 207 -12.42 14.30 30.77
CA SER A 207 -13.03 15.41 31.49
C SER A 207 -13.93 16.35 30.67
N LYS A 208 -13.85 16.43 29.33
CA LYS A 208 -14.77 17.28 28.52
C LYS A 208 -15.03 16.77 27.10
N GLN A 209 -16.27 16.95 26.63
CA GLN A 209 -16.81 16.78 25.25
C GLN A 209 -16.61 15.42 24.56
N VAL A 210 -15.43 14.80 24.63
CA VAL A 210 -15.09 13.51 24.02
C VAL A 210 -15.91 12.36 24.62
N ALA A 211 -16.23 12.42 25.91
CA ALA A 211 -17.05 11.43 26.61
C ALA A 211 -18.54 11.39 26.18
N GLN A 212 -19.01 12.34 25.36
CA GLN A 212 -20.40 12.37 24.89
C GLN A 212 -20.65 11.42 23.70
N ASP A 213 -19.60 11.05 22.95
CA ASP A 213 -19.65 10.00 21.92
C ASP A 213 -18.57 8.94 22.20
N PRO A 214 -18.97 7.73 22.66
CA PRO A 214 -18.05 6.64 22.95
C PRO A 214 -17.10 6.27 21.80
N ARG A 215 -17.53 6.45 20.53
CA ARG A 215 -16.70 6.11 19.38
C ARG A 215 -15.56 7.09 19.18
N THR A 216 -15.87 8.37 19.33
CA THR A 216 -14.88 9.46 19.25
C THR A 216 -13.86 9.34 20.38
N PHE A 217 -14.30 8.98 21.59
CA PHE A 217 -13.42 8.69 22.72
C PHE A 217 -12.44 7.55 22.48
N GLU A 218 -12.92 6.39 22.03
CA GLU A 218 -12.04 5.24 21.77
C GLU A 218 -11.02 5.53 20.66
N MET A 219 -11.41 6.30 19.64
CA MET A 219 -10.46 6.70 18.61
C MET A 219 -9.41 7.69 19.11
N ALA A 220 -9.79 8.71 19.89
CA ALA A 220 -8.82 9.66 20.45
C ALA A 220 -7.80 8.96 21.36
N LYS A 221 -8.28 8.00 22.17
CA LYS A 221 -7.44 7.16 23.03
C LYS A 221 -6.51 6.24 22.23
N ALA A 222 -6.99 5.66 21.13
CA ALA A 222 -6.15 4.87 20.23
C ALA A 222 -5.05 5.74 19.61
N LEU A 223 -5.40 6.91 19.09
CA LEU A 223 -4.42 7.85 18.51
C LEU A 223 -3.36 8.28 19.52
N LEU A 224 -3.76 8.68 20.74
CA LEU A 224 -2.82 9.01 21.82
C LEU A 224 -1.79 7.90 22.08
N ARG A 225 -2.27 6.67 22.24
CA ARG A 225 -1.43 5.51 22.53
C ARG A 225 -0.47 5.21 21.40
N GLU A 226 -0.95 5.26 20.17
CA GLU A 226 -0.15 4.95 19.00
C GLU A 226 0.86 6.06 18.68
N VAL A 227 0.53 7.33 18.93
CA VAL A 227 1.49 8.44 18.85
C VAL A 227 2.62 8.28 19.87
N ALA A 228 2.29 7.97 21.13
CA ALA A 228 3.29 7.74 22.16
C ALA A 228 4.23 6.57 21.82
N ARG A 229 3.67 5.49 21.25
CA ARG A 229 4.43 4.32 20.79
C ARG A 229 5.29 4.64 19.58
N PHE A 230 4.76 5.34 18.60
CA PHE A 230 5.48 5.70 17.39
C PHE A 230 6.73 6.55 17.69
N GLY A 231 6.66 7.48 18.64
CA GLY A 231 7.82 8.22 19.11
C GLY A 231 8.92 7.31 19.66
N GLN A 232 8.55 6.33 20.49
CA GLN A 232 9.50 5.35 21.04
C GLN A 232 10.09 4.43 19.96
N ASP A 233 9.27 3.99 19.00
CA ASP A 233 9.71 3.14 17.89
C ASP A 233 10.69 3.89 16.97
N LEU A 234 10.47 5.19 16.73
CA LEU A 234 11.40 6.05 16.01
C LEU A 234 12.75 6.17 16.71
N ASP A 235 12.75 6.34 18.04
CA ASP A 235 13.98 6.47 18.83
C ASP A 235 14.75 5.14 18.92
N ALA A 236 14.04 4.00 18.90
CA ALA A 236 14.62 2.67 18.95
C ALA A 236 15.22 2.19 17.62
N LEU A 237 14.84 2.81 16.50
CA LEU A 237 15.34 2.46 15.17
C LEU A 237 16.82 2.87 14.99
N ALA A 238 17.73 1.95 15.33
CA ALA A 238 19.14 2.02 14.98
C ALA A 238 19.32 1.71 13.48
N LEU A 239 19.07 2.70 12.63
CA LEU A 239 19.12 2.56 11.17
C LEU A 239 20.59 2.58 10.68
N GLY A 240 20.94 1.79 9.66
CA GLY A 240 22.31 1.62 9.11
C GLY A 240 22.72 2.73 8.13
N ALA A 241 23.96 3.22 8.19
CA ALA A 241 24.39 4.50 7.62
C ALA A 241 24.98 4.39 6.20
N ALA A 242 24.25 4.87 5.19
CA ALA A 242 24.75 5.54 3.97
C ALA A 242 23.62 5.84 2.96
N GLN A 243 22.80 4.85 2.60
CA GLN A 243 21.64 5.04 1.71
C GLN A 243 20.40 5.60 2.43
N SER A 244 20.39 5.47 3.76
CA SER A 244 19.35 5.96 4.65
C SER A 244 19.42 7.45 4.97
N GLN A 245 20.37 8.23 4.45
CA GLN A 245 20.46 9.65 4.86
C GLN A 245 19.32 10.49 4.29
N HIS A 246 18.90 10.23 3.05
CA HIS A 246 17.72 10.88 2.45
C HIS A 246 16.42 10.46 3.14
N PHE A 247 16.27 9.16 3.41
CA PHE A 247 15.07 8.64 4.09
C PHE A 247 15.03 8.99 5.59
N ARG A 248 16.16 8.96 6.30
CA ARG A 248 16.27 9.51 7.66
C ARG A 248 16.02 10.99 7.69
N ARG A 249 16.51 11.75 6.70
CA ARG A 249 16.20 13.18 6.60
C ARG A 249 14.72 13.37 6.36
N ARG A 250 14.08 12.58 5.52
CA ARG A 250 12.64 12.65 5.27
C ARG A 250 11.80 12.20 6.48
N ILE A 251 12.23 11.17 7.21
CA ILE A 251 11.60 10.75 8.47
C ILE A 251 11.85 11.79 9.57
N ALA A 252 13.04 12.38 9.64
CA ALA A 252 13.34 13.47 10.57
C ALA A 252 12.58 14.74 10.19
N ASP A 253 12.47 15.08 8.91
CA ASP A 253 11.68 16.19 8.39
C ASP A 253 10.19 15.93 8.67
N LEU A 254 9.71 14.70 8.52
CA LEU A 254 8.34 14.31 8.89
C LEU A 254 8.14 14.35 10.40
N ARG A 255 9.12 13.94 11.20
CA ARG A 255 9.09 14.02 12.66
C ARG A 255 9.14 15.49 13.12
N ASP A 256 9.94 16.32 12.49
CA ASP A 256 10.11 17.73 12.82
C ASP A 256 8.90 18.52 12.29
N GLU A 257 8.34 18.17 11.13
CA GLU A 257 7.07 18.67 10.61
C GLU A 257 5.91 18.20 11.48
N TRP A 258 5.92 16.94 11.94
CA TRP A 258 4.99 16.41 12.93
C TRP A 258 5.08 17.24 14.19
N HIS A 259 6.26 17.34 14.83
CA HIS A 259 6.46 18.12 16.03
C HIS A 259 6.05 19.57 15.83
N ALA A 260 6.41 20.21 14.70
CA ALA A 260 6.04 21.59 14.40
C ALA A 260 4.55 21.80 14.12
N ARG A 261 3.88 20.83 13.47
CA ARG A 261 2.43 20.89 13.22
C ARG A 261 1.67 20.66 14.53
N ILE A 262 2.15 19.73 15.35
CA ILE A 262 1.58 19.39 16.66
C ILE A 262 1.81 20.53 17.68
N SER A 263 2.98 21.17 17.72
CA SER A 263 3.33 22.25 18.66
C SER A 263 2.75 23.63 18.31
N LYS A 264 2.35 23.87 17.05
CA LYS A 264 1.71 25.14 16.63
C LYS A 264 0.33 25.41 17.25
N GLY A 265 -0.12 24.60 18.21
CA GLY A 265 -1.30 24.84 19.04
C GLY A 265 -1.04 25.72 20.27
N GLU A 266 0.21 26.04 20.62
CA GLU A 266 0.53 26.74 21.88
C GLU A 266 0.55 28.28 21.82
N ASP A 267 0.47 28.90 20.63
CA ASP A 267 0.60 30.38 20.50
C ASP A 267 -0.72 31.12 20.20
N LYS A 268 -1.80 30.75 20.86
CA LYS A 268 -3.03 31.58 20.91
C LYS A 268 -3.63 31.62 22.31
N GLU A 269 -2.94 32.33 23.20
CA GLU A 269 -3.59 33.08 24.28
C GLU A 269 -4.16 34.41 23.74
#